data_AF-A0A2J0L8F6-F1
#
_entry.id   AF-A0A2J0L8F6-F1
#
_cell.length_a   1.000
_cell.length_b   1.000
_cell.length_c   1.000
_cell.angle_alpha   90.00
_cell.angle_beta   90.00
_cell.angle_gamma   90.00
#
_symmetry.space_group_name_H-M   'P 1'
#
loop_
_entity.id
_entity.type
_entity.pdbx_description
1 polymer ?
#
loop_
_entity_poly.entity_id
_entity_poly.type
_entity_poly.pdbx_seq_one_letter_code
_entity_poly.pdbx_strand_id
1 'polypeptide(L)'
;MRGLSFAAYPTSDTVESKQKALLAEARIKEVYQDNNLQQLDWETEVDTAILGDGCYKVFYDEDEQKIRVSSPDVSGIFAWWLGDDVAKVWRVASRYTLTQDEVELLYKTKPLKKTANITELWTKQNFQLWLDNDKVEDKPNPYGFIPFIIFPNLREPKKFWGTSDIDNVIQPQRELNRALSQLSRILELSGNPIAVLENIGSAEDIKVKPGAVWVIPEDAKAYLLDLLQGGGIRLHIDFIDLIYRCLHDISECPRAAYGGTERDLSGAALRVELGSLVQKVTRKRTIRTGMYHQRNDMILNLAKKYYKEDFSNITHRVIWGPILPEDTDRAAQNEQLLVQSGIHSRRTAMDELGIQDPETEFKRWLEERATIRKQNIDLPFRSTRGGSKWRAEEAASNIDDEK
;
A
#
# COMPACT_ATOMS: atom_id res chain seq x y z
N MET A 1 -3.30 -5.81 13.03
CA MET A 1 -3.02 -5.64 11.59
C MET A 1 -4.35 -5.46 10.87
N ARG A 2 -4.65 -4.28 10.33
CA ARG A 2 -5.75 -4.12 9.35
C ARG A 2 -5.10 -3.70 8.04
N GLY A 3 -4.96 -4.61 7.08
CA GLY A 3 -4.44 -4.24 5.75
C GLY A 3 -4.01 -5.40 4.86
N LEU A 4 -3.24 -6.36 5.37
CA LEU A 4 -2.77 -7.55 4.63
C LEU A 4 -2.62 -8.74 5.59
N SER A 5 -3.19 -9.88 5.22
CA SER A 5 -3.01 -11.15 5.92
C SER A 5 -2.93 -12.31 4.93
N PHE A 6 -2.45 -13.46 5.42
CA PHE A 6 -2.34 -14.68 4.64
C PHE A 6 -3.08 -15.79 5.38
N ALA A 7 -3.88 -16.54 4.64
CA ALA A 7 -4.56 -17.73 5.13
C ALA A 7 -4.13 -18.93 4.29
N ALA A 8 -3.98 -20.09 4.91
CA ALA A 8 -3.71 -21.34 4.20
C ALA A 8 -4.87 -22.30 4.35
N TYR A 9 -5.23 -22.97 3.26
CA TYR A 9 -6.32 -23.92 3.18
C TYR A 9 -5.80 -25.28 2.69
N PRO A 10 -6.24 -26.39 3.30
CA PRO A 10 -5.91 -27.72 2.82
C PRO A 10 -6.71 -28.04 1.55
N THR A 11 -6.10 -28.75 0.59
CA THR A 11 -6.85 -29.22 -0.59
C THR A 11 -7.64 -30.51 -0.32
N SER A 12 -7.41 -31.18 0.81
CA SER A 12 -8.14 -32.39 1.24
C SER A 12 -8.62 -32.26 2.68
N ASP A 13 -9.78 -32.83 3.00
CA ASP A 13 -10.43 -32.68 4.32
C ASP A 13 -9.86 -33.59 5.43
N THR A 14 -8.62 -34.06 5.26
CA THR A 14 -7.94 -34.92 6.24
C THR A 14 -7.36 -34.09 7.40
N VAL A 15 -7.27 -34.71 8.58
CA VAL A 15 -6.69 -34.07 9.78
C VAL A 15 -5.23 -33.65 9.54
N GLU A 16 -4.47 -34.50 8.85
CA GLU A 16 -3.09 -34.21 8.49
C GLU A 16 -2.98 -32.99 7.57
N SER A 17 -3.81 -32.88 6.54
CA SER A 17 -3.77 -31.72 5.63
C SER A 17 -4.17 -30.42 6.33
N LYS A 18 -5.15 -30.47 7.25
CA LYS A 18 -5.52 -29.32 8.09
C LYS A 18 -4.35 -28.87 8.97
N GLN A 19 -3.62 -29.81 9.58
CA GLN A 19 -2.42 -29.49 10.36
C GLN A 19 -1.32 -28.90 9.48
N LYS A 20 -1.09 -29.44 8.28
CA LYS A 20 -0.11 -28.89 7.34
C LYS A 20 -0.46 -27.47 6.91
N ALA A 21 -1.74 -27.17 6.65
CA ALA A 21 -2.20 -25.82 6.33
C ALA A 21 -1.89 -24.83 7.47
N LEU A 22 -2.19 -25.20 8.72
CA LEU A 22 -1.88 -24.37 9.88
C LEU A 22 -0.36 -24.15 10.06
N LEU A 23 0.44 -25.19 9.84
CA LEU A 23 1.91 -25.07 9.87
C LEU A 23 2.44 -24.18 8.75
N ALA A 24 1.88 -24.27 7.54
CA ALA A 24 2.27 -23.41 6.42
C ALA A 24 1.96 -21.93 6.71
N GLU A 25 0.77 -21.66 7.26
CA GLU A 25 0.39 -20.31 7.65
C GLU A 25 1.29 -19.76 8.77
N ALA A 26 1.60 -20.58 9.78
CA ALA A 26 2.52 -20.22 10.85
C ALA A 26 3.93 -19.93 10.31
N ARG A 27 4.43 -20.75 9.38
CA ARG A 27 5.73 -20.56 8.74
C ARG A 27 5.79 -19.28 7.91
N ILE A 28 4.76 -18.97 7.12
CA ILE A 28 4.67 -17.72 6.38
C ILE A 28 4.67 -16.52 7.34
N LYS A 29 3.91 -16.61 8.44
CA LYS A 29 3.86 -15.55 9.47
C LYS A 29 5.20 -15.36 10.18
N GLU A 30 5.92 -16.43 10.49
CA GLU A 30 7.25 -16.39 11.08
C GLU A 30 8.24 -15.67 10.16
N VAL A 31 8.32 -16.08 8.89
CA VAL A 31 9.18 -15.41 7.90
C VAL A 31 8.79 -13.95 7.71
N TYR A 32 7.49 -13.64 7.79
CA TYR A 32 6.96 -12.27 7.71
C TYR A 32 7.45 -11.40 8.87
N GLN A 33 7.49 -11.95 10.08
CA GLN A 33 7.99 -11.26 11.27
C GLN A 33 9.52 -11.13 11.27
N ASP A 34 10.23 -12.22 10.97
CA ASP A 34 11.70 -12.29 10.97
C ASP A 34 12.33 -11.29 9.99
N ASN A 35 11.69 -11.06 8.85
CA ASN A 35 12.16 -10.11 7.84
C ASN A 35 11.54 -8.71 7.96
N ASN A 36 10.68 -8.48 8.95
CA ASN A 36 9.91 -7.24 9.09
C ASN A 36 9.21 -6.86 7.76
N LEU A 37 8.54 -7.83 7.13
CA LEU A 37 7.97 -7.67 5.79
C LEU A 37 6.92 -6.57 5.72
N GLN A 38 6.28 -6.19 6.83
CA GLN A 38 5.36 -5.06 6.82
C GLN A 38 6.06 -3.75 6.42
N GLN A 39 7.26 -3.51 6.95
CA GLN A 39 8.04 -2.33 6.60
C GLN A 39 8.61 -2.48 5.19
N LEU A 40 9.18 -3.64 4.86
CA LEU A 40 9.76 -3.89 3.54
C LEU A 40 8.71 -3.77 2.42
N ASP A 41 7.49 -4.27 2.65
CA ASP A 41 6.39 -4.20 1.70
C ASP A 41 5.95 -2.74 1.48
N TRP A 42 5.93 -1.93 2.55
CA TRP A 42 5.64 -0.50 2.45
C TRP A 42 6.71 0.26 1.66
N GLU A 43 7.99 0.06 1.99
CA GLU A 43 9.12 0.69 1.30
C GLU A 43 9.15 0.30 -0.18
N THR A 44 8.99 -1.00 -0.46
CA THR A 44 8.99 -1.50 -1.83
C THR A 44 7.83 -0.95 -2.65
N GLU A 45 6.65 -0.73 -2.05
CA GLU A 45 5.53 -0.10 -2.78
C GLU A 45 5.81 1.37 -3.12
N VAL A 46 6.54 2.10 -2.26
CA VAL A 46 6.99 3.47 -2.56
C VAL A 46 8.01 3.45 -3.70
N ASP A 47 9.02 2.59 -3.61
CA ASP A 47 10.04 2.45 -4.65
C ASP A 47 9.41 2.05 -5.98
N THR A 48 8.48 1.10 -5.96
CA THR A 48 7.73 0.66 -7.15
C THR A 48 6.93 1.80 -7.76
N ALA A 49 6.27 2.63 -6.93
CA ALA A 49 5.52 3.78 -7.44
C ALA A 49 6.42 4.84 -8.11
N ILE A 50 7.68 4.97 -7.66
CA ILE A 50 8.66 5.92 -8.19
C ILE A 50 9.39 5.37 -9.41
N LEU A 51 9.96 4.17 -9.31
CA LEU A 51 10.82 3.55 -10.32
C LEU A 51 10.02 2.87 -11.44
N GLY A 52 8.73 2.59 -11.21
CA GLY A 52 7.82 1.95 -12.16
C GLY A 52 7.72 0.43 -12.02
N ASP A 53 8.65 -0.19 -11.30
CA ASP A 53 8.73 -1.62 -11.08
C ASP A 53 9.29 -1.91 -9.69
N GLY A 54 8.90 -3.05 -9.13
CA GLY A 54 9.39 -3.56 -7.86
C GLY A 54 10.05 -4.93 -8.02
N CYS A 55 10.95 -5.26 -7.11
CA CYS A 55 11.60 -6.55 -7.09
C CYS A 55 11.76 -7.05 -5.66
N TYR A 56 11.44 -8.33 -5.43
CA TYR A 56 11.86 -9.04 -4.22
C TYR A 56 12.86 -10.12 -4.57
N LYS A 57 13.82 -10.36 -3.67
CA LYS A 57 14.70 -11.52 -3.69
C LYS A 57 14.38 -12.39 -2.48
N VAL A 58 14.01 -13.64 -2.71
CA VAL A 58 13.74 -14.63 -1.65
C VAL A 58 14.85 -15.67 -1.67
N PHE A 59 15.63 -15.73 -0.59
CA PHE A 59 16.81 -16.59 -0.50
C PHE A 59 16.93 -17.20 0.89
N TYR A 60 17.74 -18.25 1.00
CA TYR A 60 18.10 -18.83 2.28
C TYR A 60 19.46 -18.28 2.70
N ASP A 61 19.52 -17.71 3.90
CA ASP A 61 20.74 -17.27 4.54
C ASP A 61 21.36 -18.46 5.30
N GLU A 62 22.52 -18.91 4.85
CA GLU A 62 23.21 -20.06 5.44
C GLU A 62 23.83 -19.75 6.81
N ASP A 63 24.18 -18.48 7.07
CA ASP A 63 24.81 -18.04 8.31
C ASP A 63 23.76 -17.89 9.43
N GLU A 64 22.63 -17.26 9.12
CA GLU A 64 21.51 -17.11 10.07
C GLU A 64 20.59 -18.34 10.12
N GLN A 65 20.74 -19.27 9.17
CA GLN A 65 19.85 -20.42 8.96
C GLN A 65 18.37 -20.04 8.75
N LYS A 66 18.14 -18.86 8.15
CA LYS A 66 16.82 -18.23 8.01
C LYS A 66 16.46 -17.98 6.55
N ILE A 67 15.16 -18.07 6.24
CA ILE A 67 14.65 -17.59 4.96
C ILE A 67 14.62 -16.07 5.02
N ARG A 68 15.34 -15.42 4.11
CA ARG A 68 15.41 -13.97 3.99
C ARG A 68 14.67 -13.49 2.75
N VAL A 69 14.03 -12.33 2.90
CA VAL A 69 13.44 -11.58 1.80
C VAL A 69 14.05 -10.20 1.82
N SER A 70 14.57 -9.77 0.67
CA SER A 70 15.06 -8.41 0.47
C SER A 70 14.42 -7.78 -0.76
N SER A 71 14.54 -6.46 -0.88
CA SER A 71 14.06 -5.68 -2.03
C SER A 71 15.27 -5.03 -2.71
N PRO A 72 15.90 -5.69 -3.70
CA PRO A 72 17.02 -5.10 -4.42
C PRO A 72 16.55 -3.96 -5.34
N ASP A 73 17.43 -2.98 -5.58
CA ASP A 73 17.17 -1.91 -6.55
C ASP A 73 16.92 -2.50 -7.95
N VAL A 74 15.74 -2.20 -8.50
CA VAL A 74 15.29 -2.67 -9.81
C VAL A 74 16.15 -2.15 -10.94
N SER A 75 16.84 -1.00 -10.77
CA SER A 75 17.75 -0.46 -11.78
C SER A 75 18.92 -1.40 -12.10
N GLY A 76 19.30 -2.25 -11.14
CA GLY A 76 20.32 -3.27 -11.28
C GLY A 76 19.80 -4.62 -11.78
N ILE A 77 18.49 -4.77 -12.00
CA ILE A 77 17.86 -6.05 -12.36
C ILE A 77 17.66 -6.12 -13.88
N PHE A 78 18.19 -7.20 -14.48
CA PHE A 78 17.99 -7.53 -15.88
C PHE A 78 17.22 -8.83 -15.99
N ALA A 79 16.07 -8.81 -16.65
CA ALA A 79 15.22 -9.98 -16.83
C ALA A 79 15.13 -10.39 -18.30
N TRP A 80 15.13 -11.69 -18.56
CA TRP A 80 14.81 -12.26 -19.87
C TRP A 80 13.59 -13.17 -19.72
N TRP A 81 12.55 -12.85 -20.49
CA TRP A 81 11.30 -13.60 -20.57
C TRP A 81 11.21 -14.39 -21.88
N LEU A 82 10.26 -15.31 -21.94
CA LEU A 82 9.96 -16.06 -23.16
C LEU A 82 9.17 -15.16 -24.14
N GLY A 83 9.49 -15.23 -25.43
CA GLY A 83 8.90 -14.33 -26.43
C GLY A 83 7.39 -14.52 -26.63
N ASP A 84 6.87 -15.71 -26.32
CA ASP A 84 5.46 -16.09 -26.38
C ASP A 84 4.72 -15.90 -25.04
N ASP A 85 5.43 -15.72 -23.94
CA ASP A 85 4.86 -15.50 -22.61
C ASP A 85 5.70 -14.49 -21.80
N VAL A 86 5.25 -13.23 -21.84
CA VAL A 86 5.88 -12.12 -21.11
C VAL A 86 5.84 -12.33 -19.59
N ALA A 87 4.94 -13.15 -19.06
CA ALA A 87 4.90 -13.44 -17.62
C ALA A 87 5.96 -14.45 -17.18
N LYS A 88 6.56 -15.22 -18.10
CA LYS A 88 7.54 -16.26 -17.77
C LYS A 88 8.97 -15.77 -17.97
N VAL A 89 9.60 -15.41 -16.85
CA VAL A 89 11.02 -15.11 -16.77
C VAL A 89 11.82 -16.41 -16.69
N TRP A 90 12.80 -16.60 -17.58
CA TRP A 90 13.66 -17.79 -17.60
C TRP A 90 15.10 -17.50 -17.16
N ARG A 91 15.48 -16.22 -17.11
CA ARG A 91 16.79 -15.78 -16.61
C ARG A 91 16.69 -14.39 -15.99
N VAL A 92 17.39 -14.18 -14.88
CA VAL A 92 17.54 -12.89 -14.22
C VAL A 92 19.00 -12.65 -13.89
N ALA A 93 19.50 -11.44 -14.13
CA ALA A 93 20.77 -10.98 -13.61
C ALA A 93 20.51 -9.86 -12.60
N SER A 94 21.12 -9.93 -11.43
CA SER A 94 21.14 -8.85 -10.45
C SER A 94 22.52 -8.27 -10.40
N ARG A 95 22.66 -6.99 -10.73
CA ARG A 95 23.90 -6.25 -10.72
C ARG A 95 23.87 -5.15 -9.66
N TYR A 96 24.84 -5.17 -8.77
CA TYR A 96 25.00 -4.17 -7.73
C TYR A 96 26.48 -3.83 -7.54
N THR A 97 26.74 -2.66 -6.96
CA THR A 97 28.11 -2.18 -6.71
C THR A 97 28.43 -2.37 -5.24
N LEU A 98 29.58 -2.98 -4.97
CA LEU A 98 30.14 -3.09 -3.62
C LEU A 98 31.46 -2.33 -3.53
N THR A 99 31.74 -1.85 -2.32
CA THR A 99 33.04 -1.27 -1.96
C THR A 99 34.09 -2.38 -1.80
N GLN A 100 35.37 -2.01 -1.88
CA GLN A 100 36.48 -2.95 -1.76
C GLN A 100 36.41 -3.78 -0.46
N ASP A 101 36.06 -3.15 0.66
CA ASP A 101 35.99 -3.81 1.97
C ASP A 101 34.85 -4.83 2.04
N GLU A 102 33.69 -4.52 1.43
CA GLU A 102 32.54 -5.44 1.37
C GLU A 102 32.83 -6.66 0.48
N VAL A 103 33.54 -6.47 -0.63
CA VAL A 103 33.93 -7.57 -1.51
C VAL A 103 34.93 -8.50 -0.81
N GLU A 104 35.88 -7.93 -0.05
CA GLU A 104 36.81 -8.72 0.75
C GLU A 104 36.09 -9.50 1.86
N LEU A 105 35.08 -8.90 2.50
CA LEU A 105 34.28 -9.56 3.54
C LEU A 105 33.42 -10.71 2.99
N LEU A 106 32.67 -10.47 1.91
CA LEU A 106 31.67 -11.41 1.39
C LEU A 106 32.29 -12.48 0.47
N TYR A 107 33.23 -12.08 -0.40
CA TYR A 107 33.78 -12.96 -1.43
C TYR A 107 35.25 -13.32 -1.19
N LYS A 108 35.85 -12.85 -0.08
CA LYS A 108 37.24 -13.16 0.32
C LYS A 108 38.25 -12.87 -0.79
N THR A 109 37.94 -11.89 -1.65
CA THR A 109 38.71 -11.51 -2.83
C THR A 109 38.97 -10.00 -2.78
N LYS A 110 40.20 -9.57 -3.06
CA LYS A 110 40.55 -8.14 -3.12
C LYS A 110 40.40 -7.61 -4.54
N PRO A 111 39.40 -6.74 -4.84
CA PRO A 111 39.33 -6.10 -6.14
C PRO A 111 40.49 -5.10 -6.31
N LEU A 112 40.92 -4.91 -7.55
CA LEU A 112 41.97 -3.93 -7.94
C LEU A 112 41.50 -2.48 -7.80
N LYS A 113 40.18 -2.25 -7.84
CA LYS A 113 39.53 -0.94 -7.77
C LYS A 113 38.85 -0.74 -6.42
N LYS A 114 38.60 0.52 -6.06
CA LYS A 114 37.88 0.92 -4.83
C LYS A 114 36.44 0.40 -4.78
N THR A 115 35.85 0.12 -5.94
CA THR A 115 34.52 -0.46 -6.10
C THR A 115 34.58 -1.57 -7.14
N ALA A 116 33.73 -2.59 -6.99
CA ALA A 116 33.56 -3.67 -7.95
C ALA A 116 32.07 -3.89 -8.26
N ASN A 117 31.77 -4.26 -9.50
CA ASN A 117 30.43 -4.68 -9.88
C ASN A 117 30.26 -6.16 -9.60
N ILE A 118 29.28 -6.53 -8.81
CA ILE A 118 28.87 -7.93 -8.67
C ILE A 118 27.68 -8.16 -9.59
N THR A 119 27.73 -9.23 -10.37
CA THR A 119 26.59 -9.69 -11.16
C THR A 119 26.26 -11.13 -10.81
N GLU A 120 25.10 -11.33 -10.21
CA GLU A 120 24.52 -12.64 -9.96
C GLU A 120 23.59 -13.02 -11.10
N LEU A 121 23.94 -14.06 -11.87
CA LEU A 121 23.12 -14.58 -12.95
C LEU A 121 22.39 -15.85 -12.50
N TRP A 122 21.06 -15.76 -12.50
CA TRP A 122 20.17 -16.82 -12.05
C TRP A 122 19.33 -17.38 -13.21
N THR A 123 19.35 -18.70 -13.34
CA THR A 123 18.42 -19.47 -14.17
C THR A 123 17.76 -20.53 -13.29
N LYS A 124 16.77 -21.27 -13.80
CA LYS A 124 16.15 -22.35 -13.02
C LYS A 124 17.17 -23.43 -12.58
N GLN A 125 18.17 -23.72 -13.41
CA GLN A 125 19.11 -24.82 -13.21
C GLN A 125 20.49 -24.38 -12.71
N ASN A 126 20.94 -23.18 -13.08
CA ASN A 126 22.31 -22.71 -12.86
C ASN A 126 22.34 -21.34 -12.18
N PHE A 127 23.37 -21.13 -11.37
CA PHE A 127 23.75 -19.87 -10.76
C PHE A 127 25.19 -19.55 -11.12
N GLN A 128 25.43 -18.30 -11.53
CA GLN A 128 26.77 -17.80 -11.80
C GLN A 128 27.00 -16.49 -11.08
N LEU A 129 28.20 -16.33 -10.53
CA LEU A 129 28.64 -15.10 -9.88
C LEU A 129 29.79 -14.51 -10.68
N TRP A 130 29.64 -13.24 -11.06
CA TRP A 130 30.65 -12.48 -11.78
C TRP A 130 31.09 -11.29 -10.93
N LEU A 131 32.40 -11.08 -10.86
CA LEU A 131 33.02 -9.91 -10.27
C LEU A 131 33.66 -9.11 -11.41
N ASP A 132 33.09 -7.95 -11.69
CA ASP A 132 33.29 -7.18 -12.92
C ASP A 132 33.08 -8.04 -14.17
N ASN A 133 34.16 -8.56 -14.76
CA ASN A 133 34.13 -9.43 -15.94
C ASN A 133 34.63 -10.85 -15.65
N ASP A 134 35.10 -11.12 -14.44
CA ASP A 134 35.68 -12.40 -14.06
C ASP A 134 34.60 -13.28 -13.42
N LYS A 135 34.42 -14.48 -13.96
CA LYS A 135 33.48 -15.46 -13.40
C LYS A 135 34.12 -16.10 -12.16
N VAL A 136 33.57 -15.78 -10.99
CA VAL A 136 34.06 -16.24 -9.69
C VAL A 136 33.45 -17.59 -9.32
N GLU A 137 32.16 -17.78 -9.60
CA GLU A 137 31.44 -19.01 -9.24
C GLU A 137 30.52 -19.45 -10.39
N ASP A 138 30.42 -20.76 -10.59
CA ASP A 138 29.50 -21.40 -11.54
C ASP A 138 29.05 -22.72 -10.93
N LYS A 139 27.81 -22.77 -10.45
CA LYS A 139 27.23 -23.93 -9.77
C LYS A 139 25.77 -24.16 -10.18
N PRO A 140 25.24 -25.37 -9.97
CA PRO A 140 23.81 -25.60 -10.07
C PRO A 140 23.04 -24.65 -9.12
N ASN A 141 21.90 -24.14 -9.56
CA ASN A 141 21.04 -23.29 -8.75
C ASN A 141 20.57 -24.07 -7.52
N PRO A 142 20.90 -23.63 -6.29
CA PRO A 142 20.53 -24.32 -5.08
C PRO A 142 19.03 -24.37 -4.84
N TYR A 143 18.22 -23.48 -5.43
CA TYR A 143 16.78 -23.40 -5.17
C TYR A 143 15.93 -24.17 -6.19
N GLY A 144 16.45 -24.38 -7.41
CA GLY A 144 15.68 -25.00 -8.51
C GLY A 144 14.59 -24.08 -9.10
N PHE A 145 14.61 -22.81 -8.73
CA PHE A 145 13.78 -21.72 -9.27
C PHE A 145 14.57 -20.40 -9.19
N ILE A 146 14.15 -19.38 -9.95
CA ILE A 146 14.79 -18.06 -9.92
C ILE A 146 14.32 -17.32 -8.66
N PRO A 147 15.22 -16.90 -7.75
CA PRO A 147 14.85 -16.33 -6.45
C PRO A 147 14.36 -14.87 -6.52
N PHE A 148 13.95 -14.38 -7.70
CA PHE A 148 13.52 -13.00 -7.90
C PHE A 148 12.05 -12.95 -8.31
N ILE A 149 11.34 -11.98 -7.75
CA ILE A 149 9.94 -11.68 -8.06
C ILE A 149 9.89 -10.25 -8.55
N ILE A 150 9.79 -10.10 -9.87
CA ILE A 150 9.75 -8.80 -10.55
C ILE A 150 8.29 -8.51 -10.90
N PHE A 151 7.82 -7.32 -10.54
CA PHE A 151 6.43 -6.94 -10.77
C PHE A 151 6.31 -5.46 -11.16
N PRO A 152 5.42 -5.13 -12.11
CA PRO A 152 5.24 -3.76 -12.53
C PRO A 152 4.39 -2.97 -11.53
N ASN A 153 4.66 -1.68 -11.41
CA ASN A 153 3.80 -0.75 -10.70
C ASN A 153 2.43 -0.65 -11.40
N LEU A 154 2.47 -0.15 -12.64
CA LEU A 154 1.36 -0.12 -13.59
C LEU A 154 1.77 -0.96 -14.80
N ARG A 155 0.93 -1.90 -15.21
CA ARG A 155 1.25 -2.77 -16.34
C ARG A 155 0.97 -2.04 -17.65
N GLU A 156 2.01 -1.88 -18.46
CA GLU A 156 1.85 -1.49 -19.85
C GLU A 156 1.42 -2.67 -20.72
N PRO A 157 0.46 -2.48 -21.66
CA PRO A 157 0.05 -3.54 -22.56
C PRO A 157 1.24 -4.13 -23.33
N LYS A 158 1.38 -5.45 -23.26
CA LYS A 158 2.40 -6.24 -23.98
C LYS A 158 3.86 -5.92 -23.60
N LYS A 159 4.11 -5.19 -22.51
CA LYS A 159 5.45 -4.98 -21.97
C LYS A 159 5.66 -5.76 -20.67
N PHE A 160 6.91 -6.11 -20.43
CA PHE A 160 7.33 -6.77 -19.20
C PHE A 160 7.39 -5.77 -18.04
N TRP A 161 8.17 -4.71 -18.24
CA TRP A 161 8.34 -3.58 -17.32
C TRP A 161 7.12 -2.67 -17.31
N GLY A 162 6.90 -2.06 -16.15
CA GLY A 162 5.79 -1.15 -15.89
C GLY A 162 6.13 0.32 -16.12
N THR A 163 5.26 1.17 -15.61
CA THR A 163 5.40 2.64 -15.64
C THR A 163 5.30 3.21 -14.23
N SER A 164 6.04 4.29 -13.99
CA SER A 164 5.97 5.06 -12.75
C SER A 164 4.61 5.74 -12.60
N ASP A 165 4.16 5.94 -11.36
CA ASP A 165 3.01 6.82 -11.09
C ASP A 165 3.37 8.29 -11.39
N ILE A 166 4.67 8.62 -11.40
CA ILE A 166 5.17 9.98 -11.52
C ILE A 166 5.21 10.46 -12.97
N ASP A 167 5.44 9.56 -13.93
CA ASP A 167 5.69 9.93 -15.34
C ASP A 167 4.61 10.84 -15.93
N ASN A 168 3.33 10.54 -15.64
CA ASN A 168 2.20 11.32 -16.14
C ASN A 168 2.01 12.67 -15.43
N VAL A 169 2.54 12.84 -14.21
CA VAL A 169 2.37 14.07 -13.41
C VAL A 169 3.54 15.03 -13.52
N ILE A 170 4.68 14.61 -14.09
CA ILE A 170 5.88 15.47 -14.23
C ILE A 170 5.56 16.77 -14.99
N GLN A 171 4.88 16.68 -16.14
CA GLN A 171 4.64 17.86 -16.97
C GLN A 171 3.65 18.84 -16.31
N PRO A 172 2.49 18.41 -15.80
CA PRO A 172 1.61 19.30 -15.03
C PRO A 172 2.29 19.91 -13.81
N GLN A 173 3.11 19.15 -13.07
CA GLN A 173 3.84 19.68 -11.91
C GLN A 173 4.87 20.75 -12.29
N ARG A 174 5.58 20.57 -13.41
CA ARG A 174 6.51 21.58 -13.94
C ARG A 174 5.79 22.86 -14.32
N GLU A 175 4.63 22.74 -14.95
CA GLU A 175 3.81 23.91 -15.31
C GLU A 175 3.24 24.61 -14.06
N LEU A 176 2.82 23.85 -13.05
CA LEU A 176 2.40 24.41 -11.77
C LEU A 176 3.53 25.24 -11.12
N ASN A 177 4.75 24.68 -11.07
CA ASN A 177 5.92 25.38 -10.50
C ASN A 177 6.23 26.67 -11.28
N ARG A 178 6.12 26.62 -12.62
CA ARG A 178 6.29 27.78 -13.50
C ARG A 178 5.23 28.86 -13.23
N ALA A 179 3.95 28.48 -13.18
CA ALA A 179 2.84 29.38 -12.94
C ALA A 179 2.92 30.07 -11.56
N LEU A 180 3.28 29.32 -10.52
CA LEU A 180 3.51 29.86 -9.17
C LEU A 180 4.66 30.87 -9.14
N SER A 181 5.76 30.56 -9.81
CA SER A 181 6.92 31.47 -9.90
C SER A 181 6.56 32.75 -10.66
N GLN A 182 5.76 32.64 -11.72
CA GLN A 182 5.27 33.80 -12.46
C GLN A 182 4.36 34.68 -11.59
N LEU A 183 3.44 34.07 -10.83
CA LEU A 183 2.57 34.81 -9.90
C LEU A 183 3.39 35.52 -8.83
N SER A 184 4.37 34.84 -8.23
CA SER A 184 5.29 35.44 -7.27
C SER A 184 5.97 36.68 -7.82
N ARG A 185 6.44 36.63 -9.08
CA ARG A 185 7.10 37.76 -9.74
C ARG A 185 6.15 38.93 -10.00
N ILE A 186 4.89 38.65 -10.36
CA ILE A 186 3.86 39.68 -10.55
C ILE A 186 3.57 40.39 -9.22
N LEU A 187 3.46 39.64 -8.13
CA LEU A 187 3.23 40.19 -6.79
C LEU A 187 4.42 41.05 -6.33
N GLU A 188 5.64 40.62 -6.61
CA GLU A 188 6.86 41.39 -6.30
C GLU A 188 6.91 42.74 -7.05
N LEU A 189 6.57 42.73 -8.35
CA LEU A 189 6.49 43.95 -9.16
C LEU A 189 5.34 44.86 -8.72
N SER A 190 4.22 44.30 -8.27
CA SER A 190 3.13 45.10 -7.72
C SER A 190 3.48 45.73 -6.37
N GLY A 191 4.24 45.03 -5.52
CA GLY A 191 4.78 45.59 -4.29
C GLY A 191 5.77 46.73 -4.53
N ASN A 192 6.39 46.79 -5.71
CA ASN A 192 7.33 47.83 -6.14
C ASN A 192 6.94 48.38 -7.52
N PRO A 193 5.82 49.10 -7.64
CA PRO A 193 5.25 49.46 -8.94
C PRO A 193 6.16 50.42 -9.69
N ILE A 194 6.23 50.26 -11.01
CA ILE A 194 7.04 51.13 -11.88
C ILE A 194 6.26 52.43 -12.09
N ALA A 195 6.88 53.56 -11.80
CA ALA A 195 6.33 54.86 -12.14
C ALA A 195 6.58 55.18 -13.62
N VAL A 196 5.51 55.40 -14.37
CA VAL A 196 5.55 55.80 -15.77
C VAL A 196 5.28 57.30 -15.85
N LEU A 197 6.15 57.99 -16.59
CA LEU A 197 6.13 59.44 -16.74
C LEU A 197 6.05 59.75 -18.24
N GLU A 198 4.95 60.39 -18.65
CA GLU A 198 4.74 60.83 -20.03
C GLU A 198 5.03 62.32 -20.17
N ASN A 199 5.62 62.73 -21.30
CA ASN A 199 5.96 64.12 -21.66
C ASN A 199 6.96 64.83 -20.73
N ILE A 200 7.98 64.12 -20.21
CA ILE A 200 9.07 64.73 -19.43
C ILE A 200 10.37 64.76 -20.26
N GLY A 201 10.94 65.95 -20.44
CA GLY A 201 12.09 66.20 -21.33
C GLY A 201 13.48 65.85 -20.75
N SER A 202 13.66 65.85 -19.43
CA SER A 202 14.87 65.35 -18.77
C SER A 202 14.53 64.60 -17.48
N ALA A 203 15.11 63.42 -17.31
CA ALA A 203 14.85 62.52 -16.17
C ALA A 203 15.82 62.75 -14.98
N GLU A 204 16.67 63.78 -15.07
CA GLU A 204 17.84 63.95 -14.18
C GLU A 204 17.45 64.33 -12.73
N ASP A 205 16.27 64.93 -12.52
CA ASP A 205 15.82 65.40 -11.19
C ASP A 205 14.78 64.49 -10.51
N ILE A 206 14.32 63.42 -11.17
CA ILE A 206 13.26 62.56 -10.63
C ILE A 206 13.88 61.40 -9.85
N LYS A 207 14.12 61.62 -8.55
CA LYS A 207 14.53 60.56 -7.63
C LYS A 207 13.31 59.87 -7.03
N VAL A 208 13.10 58.61 -7.41
CA VAL A 208 12.08 57.75 -6.81
C VAL A 208 12.56 57.33 -5.41
N LYS A 209 11.96 57.91 -4.36
CA LYS A 209 12.17 57.52 -2.96
C LYS A 209 10.83 57.46 -2.23
N PRO A 210 10.67 56.60 -1.20
CA PRO A 210 9.48 56.60 -0.38
C PRO A 210 9.20 58.00 0.19
N GLY A 211 7.99 58.53 -0.06
CA GLY A 211 7.57 59.87 0.38
C GLY A 211 8.06 61.04 -0.48
N ALA A 212 8.71 60.80 -1.61
CA ALA A 212 9.08 61.86 -2.55
C ALA A 212 7.83 62.43 -3.25
N VAL A 213 7.74 63.76 -3.31
CA VAL A 213 6.72 64.48 -4.08
C VAL A 213 7.36 64.98 -5.36
N TRP A 214 6.73 64.70 -6.51
CA TRP A 214 7.19 65.18 -7.82
C TRP A 214 6.38 66.39 -8.26
N VAL A 215 7.07 67.38 -8.81
CA VAL A 215 6.45 68.52 -9.50
C VAL A 215 6.55 68.22 -11.00
N ILE A 216 5.41 67.96 -11.63
CA ILE A 216 5.32 67.65 -13.07
C ILE A 216 4.65 68.81 -13.83
N PRO A 217 5.05 69.08 -15.09
CA PRO A 217 4.38 70.06 -15.96
C PRO A 217 2.88 69.79 -16.16
N GLU A 218 2.10 70.82 -16.52
CA GLU A 218 0.64 70.69 -16.73
C GLU A 218 0.27 69.73 -17.88
N ASP A 219 1.15 69.55 -18.86
CA ASP A 219 0.99 68.64 -20.01
C ASP A 219 1.61 67.23 -19.79
N ALA A 220 2.21 67.00 -18.62
CA ALA A 220 2.83 65.74 -18.24
C ALA A 220 1.89 64.87 -17.39
N LYS A 221 2.03 63.55 -17.52
CA LYS A 221 1.26 62.57 -16.73
C LYS A 221 2.20 61.65 -15.98
N ALA A 222 1.87 61.39 -14.72
CA ALA A 222 2.54 60.39 -13.89
C ALA A 222 1.50 59.39 -13.40
N TYR A 223 1.74 58.11 -13.65
CA TYR A 223 0.91 57.03 -13.12
C TYR A 223 1.77 55.82 -12.79
N LEU A 224 1.29 55.00 -11.86
CA LEU A 224 1.93 53.73 -11.55
C LEU A 224 1.46 52.69 -12.56
N LEU A 225 2.40 51.97 -13.16
CA LEU A 225 2.09 50.77 -13.92
C LEU A 225 1.70 49.68 -12.93
N ASP A 226 0.40 49.57 -12.67
CA ASP A 226 -0.15 48.51 -11.85
C ASP A 226 -0.45 47.30 -12.74
N LEU A 227 0.41 46.29 -12.67
CA LEU A 227 0.22 45.01 -13.35
C LEU A 227 -0.99 44.22 -12.80
N LEU A 228 -1.58 44.66 -11.68
CA LEU A 228 -2.76 44.03 -11.08
C LEU A 228 -4.07 44.68 -11.54
N GLN A 229 -4.02 45.86 -12.17
CA GLN A 229 -5.23 46.53 -12.66
C GLN A 229 -5.97 45.64 -13.67
N GLY A 230 -7.29 45.58 -13.54
CA GLY A 230 -8.15 44.78 -14.42
C GLY A 230 -8.29 43.30 -14.06
N GLY A 231 -7.78 42.85 -12.91
CA GLY A 231 -8.02 41.49 -12.41
C GLY A 231 -7.08 40.42 -12.98
N GLY A 232 -5.92 40.81 -13.53
CA GLY A 232 -4.94 39.88 -14.11
C GLY A 232 -4.48 38.76 -13.15
N ILE A 233 -4.38 39.03 -11.85
CA ILE A 233 -4.09 38.00 -10.83
C ILE A 233 -5.12 36.87 -10.85
N ARG A 234 -6.40 37.20 -11.03
CA ARG A 234 -7.47 36.19 -10.98
C ARG A 234 -7.29 35.15 -12.07
N LEU A 235 -6.88 35.55 -13.27
CA LEU A 235 -6.55 34.63 -14.36
C LEU A 235 -5.40 33.68 -14.00
N HIS A 236 -4.35 34.19 -13.33
CA HIS A 236 -3.26 33.33 -12.85
C HIS A 236 -3.73 32.34 -11.79
N ILE A 237 -4.55 32.78 -10.84
CA ILE A 237 -5.13 31.89 -9.80
C ILE A 237 -6.03 30.82 -10.43
N ASP A 238 -6.91 31.21 -11.35
CA ASP A 238 -7.83 30.28 -12.01
C ASP A 238 -7.07 29.27 -12.88
N PHE A 239 -5.98 29.69 -13.55
CA PHE A 239 -5.09 28.79 -14.28
C PHE A 239 -4.34 27.81 -13.37
N ILE A 240 -3.83 28.29 -12.23
CA ILE A 240 -3.20 27.45 -11.20
C ILE A 240 -4.20 26.42 -10.67
N ASP A 241 -5.44 26.82 -10.36
CA ASP A 241 -6.47 25.89 -9.90
C ASP A 241 -6.83 24.86 -10.99
N LEU A 242 -6.88 25.25 -12.27
CA LEU A 242 -7.07 24.31 -13.37
C LEU A 242 -5.95 23.25 -13.41
N ILE A 243 -4.67 23.66 -13.35
CA ILE A 243 -3.53 22.72 -13.31
C ILE A 243 -3.64 21.82 -12.08
N TYR A 244 -3.99 22.39 -10.93
CA TYR A 244 -4.16 21.64 -9.69
C TYR A 244 -5.29 20.60 -9.78
N ARG A 245 -6.42 20.91 -10.45
CA ARG A 245 -7.48 19.92 -10.77
C ARG A 245 -6.95 18.81 -11.68
N CYS A 246 -6.28 19.18 -12.78
CA CYS A 246 -5.71 18.21 -13.71
C CYS A 246 -4.71 17.25 -13.02
N LEU A 247 -3.91 17.74 -12.07
CA LEU A 247 -3.03 16.90 -11.27
C LEU A 247 -3.80 15.82 -10.48
N HIS A 248 -4.90 16.19 -9.83
CA HIS A 248 -5.75 15.23 -9.12
C HIS A 248 -6.40 14.19 -10.05
N ASP A 249 -6.84 14.62 -11.24
CA ASP A 249 -7.45 13.72 -12.22
C ASP A 249 -6.43 12.74 -12.81
N ILE A 250 -5.26 13.22 -13.22
CA ILE A 250 -4.19 12.40 -13.82
C ILE A 250 -3.56 11.45 -12.80
N SER A 251 -3.40 11.89 -11.55
CA SER A 251 -2.89 11.04 -10.47
C SER A 251 -3.92 10.03 -9.96
N GLU A 252 -5.19 10.17 -10.36
CA GLU A 252 -6.36 9.43 -9.87
C GLU A 252 -6.49 9.56 -8.33
N CYS A 253 -6.10 10.71 -7.79
CA CYS A 253 -6.14 11.03 -6.37
C CYS A 253 -7.08 12.23 -6.16
N PRO A 254 -8.40 12.02 -5.96
CA PRO A 254 -9.36 13.09 -5.75
C PRO A 254 -9.04 13.96 -4.54
N ARG A 255 -9.46 15.24 -4.58
CA ARG A 255 -9.29 16.18 -3.45
C ARG A 255 -9.91 15.70 -2.14
N ALA A 256 -11.02 14.95 -2.24
CA ALA A 256 -11.68 14.34 -1.08
C ALA A 256 -10.76 13.41 -0.27
N ALA A 257 -9.76 12.80 -0.90
CA ALA A 257 -8.77 11.98 -0.18
C ALA A 257 -7.94 12.78 0.84
N TYR A 258 -7.83 14.11 0.66
CA TYR A 258 -7.09 15.02 1.54
C TYR A 258 -8.00 15.85 2.45
N GLY A 259 -9.29 15.49 2.56
CA GLY A 259 -10.26 16.25 3.37
C GLY A 259 -10.69 17.59 2.75
N GLY A 260 -10.37 17.82 1.47
CA GLY A 260 -10.69 19.05 0.75
C GLY A 260 -12.15 19.14 0.26
N THR A 261 -13.09 18.47 0.91
CA THR A 261 -14.52 18.52 0.54
C THR A 261 -15.19 19.70 1.23
N GLU A 262 -15.69 20.66 0.46
CA GLU A 262 -16.45 21.82 0.96
C GLU A 262 -17.83 21.46 1.54
N ARG A 263 -18.27 20.20 1.43
CA ARG A 263 -19.58 19.72 1.88
C ARG A 263 -19.45 18.44 2.69
N ASP A 264 -20.30 18.29 3.70
CA ASP A 264 -20.51 17.03 4.42
C ASP A 264 -21.13 16.00 3.46
N LEU A 265 -20.28 15.14 2.88
CA LEU A 265 -20.72 14.06 2.00
C LEU A 265 -21.23 12.89 2.83
N SER A 266 -22.35 12.30 2.40
CA SER A 266 -22.75 10.99 2.92
C SER A 266 -21.71 9.92 2.56
N GLY A 267 -21.61 8.84 3.35
CA GLY A 267 -20.66 7.76 3.05
C GLY A 267 -20.86 7.08 1.68
N ALA A 268 -22.04 7.20 1.06
CA ALA A 268 -22.24 6.77 -0.32
C ALA A 268 -21.66 7.76 -1.34
N ALA A 269 -21.86 9.06 -1.13
CA ALA A 269 -21.32 10.10 -2.00
C ALA A 269 -19.77 10.15 -1.93
N LEU A 270 -19.19 9.97 -0.74
CA LEU A 270 -17.74 9.88 -0.56
C LEU A 270 -17.15 8.69 -1.32
N ARG A 271 -17.84 7.54 -1.36
CA ARG A 271 -17.40 6.37 -2.14
C ARG A 271 -17.41 6.63 -3.64
N VAL A 272 -18.39 7.40 -4.13
CA VAL A 272 -18.44 7.80 -5.54
C VAL A 272 -17.28 8.74 -5.87
N GLU A 273 -17.03 9.75 -5.02
CA GLU A 273 -15.89 10.67 -5.20
C GLU A 273 -14.54 9.95 -5.17
N LEU A 274 -14.35 8.99 -4.26
CA LEU A 274 -13.12 8.20 -4.15
C LEU A 274 -13.05 7.05 -5.18
N GLY A 275 -13.99 6.97 -6.13
CA GLY A 275 -14.09 5.87 -7.08
C GLY A 275 -12.83 5.65 -7.92
N SER A 276 -12.17 6.73 -8.38
CA SER A 276 -10.92 6.64 -9.15
C SER A 276 -9.77 6.10 -8.30
N LEU A 277 -9.64 6.57 -7.07
CA LEU A 277 -8.63 6.07 -6.12
C LEU A 277 -8.86 4.59 -5.80
N VAL A 278 -10.11 4.18 -5.58
CA VAL A 278 -10.47 2.78 -5.36
C VAL A 278 -10.06 1.92 -6.56
N GLN A 279 -10.34 2.36 -7.79
CA GLN A 279 -9.93 1.64 -8.99
C GLN A 279 -8.40 1.53 -9.11
N LYS A 280 -7.65 2.60 -8.79
CA LYS A 280 -6.18 2.59 -8.75
C LYS A 280 -5.66 1.55 -7.76
N VAL A 281 -6.20 1.55 -6.54
CA VAL A 281 -5.82 0.58 -5.49
C VAL A 281 -6.16 -0.84 -5.93
N THR A 282 -7.35 -1.08 -6.52
CA THR A 282 -7.74 -2.40 -7.02
C THR A 282 -6.77 -2.90 -8.09
N ARG A 283 -6.40 -2.07 -9.08
CA ARG A 283 -5.42 -2.45 -10.11
C ARG A 283 -4.08 -2.85 -9.51
N LYS A 284 -3.56 -2.07 -8.56
CA LYS A 284 -2.31 -2.40 -7.86
C LYS A 284 -2.46 -3.70 -7.08
N ARG A 285 -3.49 -3.83 -6.23
CA ARG A 285 -3.75 -5.05 -5.44
C ARG A 285 -3.85 -6.30 -6.30
N THR A 286 -4.44 -6.24 -7.50
CA THR A 286 -4.47 -7.39 -8.42
C THR A 286 -3.07 -7.84 -8.82
N ILE A 287 -2.17 -6.91 -9.16
CA ILE A 287 -0.76 -7.23 -9.48
C ILE A 287 -0.05 -7.79 -8.23
N ARG A 288 -0.20 -7.12 -7.08
CA ARG A 288 0.47 -7.49 -5.83
C ARG A 288 0.00 -8.83 -5.28
N THR A 289 -1.27 -9.19 -5.50
CA THR A 289 -1.81 -10.50 -5.11
C THR A 289 -1.03 -11.63 -5.77
N GLY A 290 -0.80 -11.55 -7.09
CA GLY A 290 0.02 -12.54 -7.81
C GLY A 290 1.46 -12.60 -7.31
N MET A 291 2.06 -11.44 -7.04
CA MET A 291 3.42 -11.33 -6.50
C MET A 291 3.53 -11.94 -5.09
N TYR A 292 2.59 -11.67 -4.19
CA TYR A 292 2.58 -12.26 -2.85
C TYR A 292 2.31 -13.75 -2.88
N HIS A 293 1.51 -14.25 -3.83
CA HIS A 293 1.37 -15.69 -4.03
C HIS A 293 2.73 -16.32 -4.39
N GLN A 294 3.42 -15.75 -5.37
CA GLN A 294 4.75 -16.23 -5.80
C GLN A 294 5.77 -16.16 -4.66
N ARG A 295 5.75 -15.10 -3.83
CA ARG A 295 6.62 -14.99 -2.66
C ARG A 295 6.36 -16.10 -1.66
N ASN A 296 5.10 -16.33 -1.31
CA ASN A 296 4.74 -17.37 -0.37
C ASN A 296 5.11 -18.77 -0.91
N ASP A 297 4.93 -19.01 -2.21
CA ASP A 297 5.39 -20.25 -2.85
C ASP A 297 6.91 -20.44 -2.74
N MET A 298 7.70 -19.39 -2.97
CA MET A 298 9.15 -19.44 -2.80
C MET A 298 9.54 -19.72 -1.35
N ILE A 299 8.88 -19.07 -0.38
CA ILE A 299 9.11 -19.30 1.06
C ILE A 299 8.81 -20.76 1.43
N LEU A 300 7.66 -21.31 1.02
CA LEU A 300 7.28 -22.69 1.33
C LEU A 300 8.22 -23.71 0.64
N ASN A 301 8.68 -23.43 -0.58
CA ASN A 301 9.65 -24.27 -1.28
C ASN A 301 11.02 -24.28 -0.58
N LEU A 302 11.48 -23.13 -0.07
CA LEU A 302 12.69 -23.05 0.74
C LEU A 302 12.52 -23.78 2.08
N ALA A 303 11.37 -23.63 2.75
CA ALA A 303 11.08 -24.33 4.00
C ALA A 303 11.09 -25.87 3.81
N LYS A 304 10.55 -26.35 2.69
CA LYS A 304 10.63 -27.77 2.31
C LYS A 304 12.06 -28.26 2.16
N LYS A 305 12.93 -27.44 1.56
CA LYS A 305 14.32 -27.83 1.29
C LYS A 305 15.21 -27.76 2.53
N TYR A 306 15.12 -26.68 3.30
CA TYR A 306 16.06 -26.38 4.39
C TYR A 306 15.54 -26.78 5.77
N TYR A 307 14.23 -26.64 6.02
CA TYR A 307 13.60 -27.04 7.28
C TYR A 307 12.97 -28.44 7.24
N LYS A 308 12.97 -29.09 6.07
CA LYS A 308 12.38 -30.43 5.83
C LYS A 308 10.86 -30.48 6.12
N GLU A 309 10.18 -29.35 5.94
CA GLU A 309 8.73 -29.23 6.14
C GLU A 309 7.99 -29.35 4.80
N ASP A 310 7.21 -30.41 4.60
CA ASP A 310 6.49 -30.59 3.33
C ASP A 310 5.10 -29.95 3.35
N PHE A 311 4.96 -28.88 2.57
CA PHE A 311 3.73 -28.10 2.39
C PHE A 311 3.01 -28.39 1.06
N SER A 312 3.30 -29.53 0.44
CA SER A 312 2.58 -29.97 -0.77
C SER A 312 1.07 -30.09 -0.51
N ASN A 313 0.24 -29.79 -1.51
CA ASN A 313 -1.24 -29.86 -1.44
C ASN A 313 -1.88 -28.84 -0.46
N ILE A 314 -1.27 -27.67 -0.35
CA ILE A 314 -1.84 -26.52 0.36
C ILE A 314 -2.06 -25.41 -0.65
N THR A 315 -3.13 -24.66 -0.46
CA THR A 315 -3.39 -23.41 -1.17
C THR A 315 -3.40 -22.27 -0.18
N HIS A 316 -2.65 -21.21 -0.43
CA HIS A 316 -2.71 -19.97 0.34
C HIS A 316 -3.52 -18.91 -0.38
N ARG A 317 -4.09 -17.99 0.40
CA ARG A 317 -4.81 -16.80 -0.08
C ARG A 317 -4.20 -15.55 0.53
N VAL A 318 -4.11 -14.50 -0.30
CA VAL A 318 -3.78 -13.15 0.14
C VAL A 318 -5.09 -12.42 0.46
N ILE A 319 -5.22 -11.94 1.69
CA ILE A 319 -6.40 -11.24 2.18
C ILE A 319 -6.02 -9.78 2.37
N TRP A 320 -6.73 -8.91 1.66
CA TRP A 320 -6.54 -7.46 1.77
C TRP A 320 -7.61 -6.86 2.68
N GLY A 321 -7.20 -5.93 3.55
CA GLY A 321 -8.14 -5.13 4.33
C GLY A 321 -8.97 -4.19 3.43
N PRO A 322 -10.04 -3.59 3.97
CA PRO A 322 -10.85 -2.64 3.21
C PRO A 322 -10.01 -1.45 2.72
N ILE A 323 -10.33 -0.93 1.53
CA ILE A 323 -9.60 0.21 0.92
C ILE A 323 -9.99 1.52 1.60
N LEU A 324 -11.30 1.67 1.88
CA LEU A 324 -11.85 2.84 2.54
C LEU A 324 -12.13 2.52 4.00
N PRO A 325 -12.11 3.52 4.89
CA PRO A 325 -12.61 3.34 6.25
C PRO A 325 -14.06 2.85 6.18
N GLU A 326 -14.29 1.64 6.70
CA GLU A 326 -15.64 1.11 6.83
C GLU A 326 -16.20 1.44 8.20
N ASP A 327 -17.49 1.73 8.23
CA ASP A 327 -18.27 1.72 9.45
C ASP A 327 -18.36 0.25 9.92
N THR A 328 -17.48 -0.10 10.85
CA THR A 328 -17.37 -1.46 11.40
C THR A 328 -18.67 -1.91 12.05
N ASP A 329 -19.46 -0.96 12.57
CA ASP A 329 -20.73 -1.25 13.21
C ASP A 329 -21.76 -1.69 12.16
N ARG A 330 -21.79 -1.01 11.01
CA ARG A 330 -22.66 -1.40 9.90
C ARG A 330 -22.25 -2.74 9.28
N ALA A 331 -20.94 -2.99 9.14
CA ALA A 331 -20.44 -4.26 8.64
C ALA A 331 -20.81 -5.43 9.58
N ALA A 332 -20.62 -5.24 10.90
CA ALA A 332 -21.00 -6.23 11.90
C ALA A 332 -22.52 -6.49 11.93
N GLN A 333 -23.35 -5.45 11.79
CA GLN A 333 -24.80 -5.60 11.70
C GLN A 333 -25.24 -6.39 10.47
N ASN A 334 -24.63 -6.13 9.31
CA ASN A 334 -24.92 -6.88 8.08
C ASN A 334 -24.54 -8.35 8.23
N GLU A 335 -23.34 -8.65 8.73
CA GLU A 335 -22.90 -10.04 8.96
C GLU A 335 -23.77 -10.75 10.01
N GLN A 336 -24.22 -10.05 11.05
CA GLN A 336 -25.16 -10.59 12.02
C GLN A 336 -26.48 -11.02 11.35
N LEU A 337 -27.02 -10.21 10.44
CA LEU A 337 -28.24 -10.53 9.69
C LEU A 337 -28.04 -11.71 8.74
N LEU A 338 -26.88 -11.79 8.07
CA LEU A 338 -26.53 -12.89 7.16
C LEU A 338 -26.35 -14.22 7.91
N VAL A 339 -25.77 -14.19 9.11
CA VAL A 339 -25.67 -15.37 9.97
C VAL A 339 -27.03 -15.78 10.54
N GLN A 340 -27.88 -14.82 10.94
CA GLN A 340 -29.22 -15.12 11.44
C GLN A 340 -30.14 -15.71 10.37
N SER A 341 -30.03 -15.23 9.13
CA SER A 341 -30.76 -15.77 7.98
C SER A 341 -30.22 -17.10 7.45
N GLY A 342 -29.07 -17.57 7.97
CA GLY A 342 -28.44 -18.83 7.58
C GLY A 342 -27.70 -18.78 6.24
N ILE A 343 -27.49 -17.59 5.67
CA ILE A 343 -26.73 -17.39 4.43
C ILE A 343 -25.24 -17.55 4.70
N HIS A 344 -24.74 -16.95 5.78
CA HIS A 344 -23.36 -17.08 6.21
C HIS A 344 -23.22 -18.01 7.40
N SER A 345 -22.16 -18.82 7.38
CA SER A 345 -21.69 -19.48 8.60
C SER A 345 -21.01 -18.45 9.49
N ARG A 346 -21.01 -18.65 10.81
CA ARG A 346 -20.26 -17.78 11.74
C ARG A 346 -18.77 -17.69 11.38
N ARG A 347 -18.19 -18.77 10.86
CA ARG A 347 -16.79 -18.82 10.41
C ARG A 347 -16.55 -17.92 9.20
N THR A 348 -17.45 -17.99 8.22
CA THR A 348 -17.42 -17.13 7.03
C THR A 348 -17.56 -15.67 7.44
N ALA A 349 -18.50 -15.35 8.33
CA ALA A 349 -18.67 -13.99 8.84
C ALA A 349 -17.42 -13.48 9.59
N MET A 350 -16.76 -14.34 10.38
CA MET A 350 -15.52 -14.00 11.07
C MET A 350 -14.37 -13.74 10.08
N ASP A 351 -14.27 -14.53 9.02
CA ASP A 351 -13.29 -14.37 7.95
C ASP A 351 -13.51 -13.04 7.19
N GLU A 352 -14.76 -12.73 6.81
CA GLU A 352 -15.13 -11.48 6.12
C GLU A 352 -14.92 -10.24 7.02
N LEU A 353 -15.13 -10.36 8.34
CA LEU A 353 -14.82 -9.29 9.30
C LEU A 353 -13.31 -9.16 9.60
N GLY A 354 -12.47 -10.03 9.03
CA GLY A 354 -11.02 -9.97 9.16
C GLY A 354 -10.47 -10.45 10.50
N ILE A 355 -11.18 -11.38 11.16
CA ILE A 355 -10.66 -12.05 12.37
C ILE A 355 -9.50 -12.97 11.95
N GLN A 356 -8.38 -12.88 12.68
CA GLN A 356 -7.12 -13.53 12.32
C GLN A 356 -7.18 -15.06 12.24
N ASP A 357 -7.97 -15.70 13.10
CA ASP A 357 -8.20 -17.16 13.08
C ASP A 357 -9.67 -17.44 13.43
N PRO A 358 -10.54 -17.52 12.41
CA PRO A 358 -11.95 -17.81 12.60
C PRO A 358 -12.23 -19.13 13.33
N GLU A 359 -11.37 -20.14 13.19
CA GLU A 359 -11.61 -21.45 13.80
C GLU A 359 -11.25 -21.46 15.28
N THR A 360 -10.13 -20.84 15.66
CA THR A 360 -9.80 -20.70 17.08
C THR A 360 -10.81 -19.80 17.79
N GLU A 361 -11.25 -18.73 17.16
CA GLU A 361 -12.28 -17.86 17.73
C GLU A 361 -13.62 -18.58 17.87
N PHE A 362 -14.02 -19.39 16.88
CA PHE A 362 -15.22 -20.19 16.97
C PHE A 362 -15.13 -21.27 18.07
N LYS A 363 -13.96 -21.88 18.29
CA LYS A 363 -13.74 -22.81 19.39
C LYS A 363 -13.87 -22.12 20.75
N ARG A 364 -13.24 -20.96 20.94
CA ARG A 364 -13.38 -20.15 22.16
C ARG A 364 -14.84 -19.82 22.43
N TRP A 365 -15.57 -19.41 21.40
CA TRP A 365 -17.00 -19.15 21.51
C TRP A 365 -17.82 -20.39 21.91
N LEU A 366 -17.50 -21.58 21.39
CA LEU A 366 -18.15 -22.83 21.80
C LEU A 366 -17.86 -23.18 23.27
N GLU A 367 -16.62 -22.98 23.72
CA GLU A 367 -16.20 -23.18 25.12
C GLU A 367 -16.91 -22.20 26.07
N GLU A 368 -16.97 -20.92 25.70
CA GLU A 368 -17.73 -19.90 26.42
C GLU A 368 -19.21 -20.28 26.50
N ARG A 369 -19.81 -20.67 25.37
CA ARG A 369 -21.22 -21.08 25.33
C ARG A 369 -21.50 -22.34 26.15
N ALA A 370 -20.57 -23.30 26.16
CA ALA A 370 -20.68 -24.48 27.01
C ALA A 370 -20.61 -24.12 28.50
N THR A 371 -19.75 -23.17 28.86
CA THR A 371 -19.60 -22.65 30.23
C THR A 371 -20.86 -21.89 30.66
N ILE A 372 -21.37 -20.99 29.82
CA ILE A 372 -22.64 -20.26 30.05
C ILE A 372 -23.80 -21.23 30.17
N ARG A 373 -23.85 -22.30 29.35
CA ARG A 373 -24.90 -23.32 29.45
C ARG A 373 -24.82 -24.08 30.77
N LYS A 374 -23.63 -24.46 31.23
CA LYS A 374 -23.43 -25.08 32.56
C LYS A 374 -23.87 -24.12 33.67
N GLN A 375 -23.44 -22.86 33.63
CA GLN A 375 -23.87 -21.84 34.59
C GLN A 375 -25.38 -21.63 34.61
N ASN A 376 -26.06 -21.62 33.45
CA ASN A 376 -27.52 -21.51 33.38
C ASN A 376 -28.26 -22.77 33.88
N ILE A 377 -27.60 -23.93 33.88
CA ILE A 377 -28.13 -25.17 34.48
C ILE A 377 -27.93 -25.15 36.00
N ASP A 378 -26.76 -24.71 36.48
CA ASP A 378 -26.41 -24.68 37.90
C ASP A 378 -27.06 -23.50 38.66
N LEU A 379 -27.29 -22.38 37.98
CA LEU A 379 -27.96 -21.17 38.46
C LEU A 379 -29.00 -20.73 37.42
N PRO A 380 -30.17 -21.41 37.33
CA PRO A 380 -31.21 -20.99 36.43
C PRO A 380 -31.65 -19.58 36.80
N PHE A 381 -31.39 -18.62 35.90
CA PHE A 381 -31.94 -17.27 36.01
C PHE A 381 -33.45 -17.41 36.18
N ARG A 382 -33.98 -17.05 37.36
CA ARG A 382 -35.43 -16.95 37.55
C ARG A 382 -35.93 -15.91 36.56
N SER A 383 -36.61 -16.37 35.51
CA SER A 383 -37.39 -15.52 34.62
C SER A 383 -38.26 -14.59 35.45
N THR A 384 -37.99 -13.29 35.42
CA THR A 384 -38.86 -12.25 35.98
C THR A 384 -40.14 -12.07 35.16
N ARG A 385 -40.36 -12.86 34.09
CA ARG A 385 -41.63 -12.97 33.36
C ARG A 385 -42.38 -14.22 33.82
N GLY A 386 -42.98 -14.14 35.01
CA GLY A 386 -43.83 -15.19 35.56
C GLY A 386 -44.48 -14.87 36.92
N GLY A 387 -44.39 -13.62 37.38
CA GLY A 387 -44.89 -13.19 38.69
C GLY A 387 -46.42 -13.08 38.81
N SER A 388 -47.18 -13.53 37.83
CA SER A 388 -48.65 -13.42 37.80
C SER A 388 -49.41 -14.73 38.10
N LYS A 389 -48.73 -15.89 38.18
CA LYS A 389 -49.41 -17.15 38.55
C LYS A 389 -49.37 -17.51 40.04
N TRP A 390 -48.35 -17.06 40.77
CA TRP A 390 -48.17 -17.42 42.18
C TRP A 390 -48.99 -16.58 43.17
N ARG A 391 -49.47 -15.39 42.75
CA ARG A 391 -50.38 -14.56 43.59
C ARG A 391 -51.83 -15.05 43.63
N ALA A 392 -52.22 -15.99 42.77
CA ALA A 392 -53.58 -16.54 42.76
C ALA A 392 -53.75 -17.73 43.73
N GLU A 393 -52.68 -18.47 44.02
CA GLU A 393 -52.74 -19.62 44.94
C GLU A 393 -52.58 -19.20 46.41
N GLU A 394 -51.78 -18.17 46.73
CA GLU A 394 -51.70 -17.60 48.10
C GLU A 394 -52.92 -16.75 48.48
N ALA A 395 -53.69 -16.24 47.51
CA ALA A 395 -54.92 -15.50 47.78
C ALA A 395 -56.14 -16.43 47.96
N ALA A 396 -56.07 -17.67 47.49
CA ALA A 396 -57.12 -18.67 47.67
C ALA A 396 -57.00 -19.44 48.99
N SER A 397 -55.80 -19.53 49.59
CA SER A 397 -55.59 -20.20 50.89
C SER A 397 -55.86 -19.31 52.10
N ASN A 398 -56.00 -17.99 51.93
CA ASN A 398 -56.24 -17.03 53.02
C ASN A 398 -57.71 -16.56 53.13
N ILE A 399 -58.65 -17.19 52.42
CA ILE A 399 -60.10 -16.88 52.49
C ILE A 399 -60.89 -17.94 53.28
N ASP A 400 -60.29 -19.10 53.60
CA ASP A 400 -60.98 -20.18 54.33
C ASP A 400 -60.71 -20.22 55.85
N ASP A 401 -59.94 -19.27 56.42
CA ASP A 401 -59.65 -19.20 57.88
C ASP A 401 -60.31 -18.00 58.61
N GLU A 402 -61.24 -17.27 57.98
CA GLU A 402 -62.14 -16.35 58.68
C GLU A 402 -63.62 -16.65 58.36
N LYS A 403 -64.16 -17.66 59.04
CA LYS A 403 -65.59 -17.72 59.42
C LYS A 403 -65.85 -18.60 60.63
#